data_AF-A0A1W9LLT8-F1
#
_entry.id   AF-A0A1W9LLT8-F1
#
_cell.length_a   1.000
_cell.length_b   1.000
_cell.length_c   1.000
_cell.angle_alpha   90.00
_cell.angle_beta   90.00
_cell.angle_gamma   90.00
#
_symmetry.space_group_name_H-M   'P 1'
#
loop_
_entity.id
_entity.type
_entity.pdbx_description
1 polymer ?
#
loop_
_entity_poly.entity_id
_entity_poly.type
_entity_poly.pdbx_seq_one_letter_code
_entity_poly.pdbx_strand_id
1 'polypeptide(L)'
;MAKMNNEKLVQALGQADTEYQNGVIDNLRTLGGERGNAVVRFGLTGQGQTPNYQIEVMMDDGKAYAHTFNGKNHEPHTTDSFNKNNISKGFSLKELLRIFGR
;
A
#
# COMPACT_ATOMS: atom_id res chain seq x y z
N MET A 1 18.61 2.55 -11.58
CA MET A 1 17.23 2.85 -11.15
C MET A 1 17.29 3.41 -9.74
N ALA A 2 16.76 4.62 -9.50
CA ALA A 2 16.76 5.20 -8.16
C ALA A 2 15.58 4.63 -7.36
N LYS A 3 15.83 4.07 -6.16
CA LYS A 3 14.77 3.68 -5.24
C LYS A 3 14.03 4.94 -4.76
N MET A 4 12.71 4.89 -4.72
CA MET A 4 11.93 5.92 -4.04
C MET A 4 12.18 5.81 -2.54
N ASN A 5 12.47 6.92 -1.86
CA ASN A 5 12.55 6.94 -0.40
C ASN A 5 11.15 7.24 0.20
N ASN A 6 10.98 7.01 1.51
CA ASN A 6 9.68 7.15 2.15
C ASN A 6 9.09 8.56 2.05
N GLU A 7 9.92 9.61 2.04
CA GLU A 7 9.47 11.01 1.95
C GLU A 7 8.87 11.30 0.57
N LYS A 8 9.59 10.93 -0.50
CA LYS A 8 9.10 11.07 -1.87
C LYS A 8 7.85 10.22 -2.12
N LEU A 9 7.77 9.05 -1.49
CA LEU A 9 6.57 8.22 -1.53
C LEU A 9 5.38 8.93 -0.91
N VAL A 10 5.50 9.49 0.30
CA VAL A 10 4.40 10.18 0.98
C VAL A 10 3.89 11.36 0.14
N GLN A 11 4.80 12.14 -0.45
CA GLN A 11 4.43 13.23 -1.36
C GLN A 11 3.67 12.71 -2.59
N ALA A 12 4.17 11.65 -3.23
CA ALA A 12 3.53 11.04 -4.39
C ALA A 12 2.14 10.47 -4.05
N LEU A 13 2.00 9.83 -2.89
CA LEU A 13 0.72 9.30 -2.40
C LEU A 13 -0.31 10.41 -2.16
N GLY A 14 0.10 11.53 -1.56
CA GLY A 14 -0.78 12.69 -1.36
C GLY A 14 -1.23 13.35 -2.67
N GLN A 15 -0.46 13.18 -3.75
CA GLN A 15 -0.77 13.71 -5.09
C GLN A 15 -1.42 12.68 -6.02
N ALA A 16 -1.53 11.41 -5.59
CA ALA A 16 -2.16 10.37 -6.38
C ALA A 16 -3.63 10.70 -6.64
N ASP A 17 -4.18 10.19 -7.75
CA ASP A 17 -5.57 10.46 -8.09
C ASP A 17 -6.54 9.89 -7.03
N THR A 18 -7.70 10.54 -6.91
CA THR A 18 -8.73 10.22 -5.92
C THR A 18 -9.21 8.77 -6.02
N GLU A 19 -9.24 8.20 -7.23
CA GLU A 19 -9.68 6.83 -7.48
C GLU A 19 -8.70 5.82 -6.87
N TYR A 20 -7.40 6.03 -7.09
CA TYR A 20 -6.34 5.23 -6.47
C TYR A 20 -6.38 5.32 -4.94
N GLN A 21 -6.49 6.54 -4.40
CA GLN A 21 -6.57 6.76 -2.96
C GLN A 21 -7.79 6.04 -2.34
N ASN A 22 -8.95 6.12 -3.00
CA ASN A 22 -10.17 5.39 -2.60
C ASN A 22 -9.92 3.88 -2.60
N GLY A 23 -9.36 3.34 -3.68
CA GLY A 23 -9.09 1.91 -3.80
C GLY A 23 -8.17 1.39 -2.69
N VAL A 24 -7.12 2.14 -2.34
CA VAL A 24 -6.23 1.77 -1.23
C VAL A 24 -6.98 1.78 0.10
N ILE A 25 -7.77 2.82 0.39
CA ILE A 25 -8.58 2.91 1.62
C ILE A 25 -9.57 1.75 1.72
N ASP A 26 -10.32 1.50 0.64
CA ASP A 26 -11.39 0.50 0.63
C ASP A 26 -10.84 -0.91 0.76
N ASN A 27 -9.73 -1.22 0.10
CA ASN A 27 -9.03 -2.49 0.27
C ASN A 27 -8.49 -2.65 1.69
N LEU A 28 -7.90 -1.61 2.26
CA LEU A 28 -7.39 -1.65 3.64
C LEU A 28 -8.53 -1.83 4.65
N ARG A 29 -9.67 -1.13 4.49
CA ARG A 29 -10.86 -1.32 5.33
C ARG A 29 -11.39 -2.74 5.24
N THR A 30 -11.55 -3.26 4.03
CA THR A 30 -12.05 -4.61 3.77
C THR A 30 -11.20 -5.68 4.45
N LEU A 31 -9.88 -5.48 4.47
CA LEU A 31 -8.92 -6.43 5.04
C LEU A 31 -8.59 -6.20 6.53
N GLY A 32 -9.26 -5.27 7.22
CA GLY A 32 -9.16 -5.12 8.67
C GLY A 32 -8.51 -3.82 9.17
N GLY A 33 -8.28 -2.84 8.30
CA GLY A 33 -7.69 -1.56 8.66
C GLY A 33 -8.42 -0.83 9.79
N GLU A 34 -9.75 -0.93 9.85
CA GLU A 34 -10.59 -0.34 10.93
C GLU A 34 -10.35 -1.03 12.29
N ARG A 35 -9.98 -2.31 12.29
CA ARG A 35 -9.68 -3.09 13.51
C ARG A 35 -8.23 -2.92 13.97
N GLY A 36 -7.41 -2.20 13.19
CA GLY A 36 -5.99 -1.99 13.46
C GLY A 36 -5.12 -3.23 13.23
N ASN A 37 -5.66 -4.31 12.66
CA ASN A 37 -4.92 -5.54 12.39
C ASN A 37 -4.37 -5.60 10.96
N ALA A 38 -4.49 -4.53 10.17
CA ALA A 38 -3.95 -4.48 8.82
C ALA A 38 -3.15 -3.19 8.55
N VAL A 39 -2.07 -3.32 7.78
CA VAL A 39 -1.26 -2.19 7.30
C VAL A 39 -1.00 -2.32 5.81
N VAL A 40 -0.94 -1.20 5.10
CA VAL A 40 -0.52 -1.17 3.69
C VAL A 40 0.97 -0.89 3.57
N ARG A 41 1.63 -1.55 2.62
CA ARG A 41 3.01 -1.27 2.20
C ARG A 41 3.04 -1.06 0.70
N PHE A 42 3.77 -0.06 0.24
CA PHE A 42 3.85 0.32 -1.17
C PHE A 42 5.17 -0.13 -1.76
N GLY A 43 5.15 -0.55 -3.02
CA GLY A 43 6.36 -0.78 -3.80
C GLY A 43 7.15 0.52 -3.96
N LEU A 44 8.45 0.45 -3.69
CA LEU A 44 9.41 1.55 -3.87
C LEU A 44 10.12 1.49 -5.23
N THR A 45 9.78 0.50 -6.04
CA THR A 45 10.37 0.20 -7.33
C THR A 45 9.26 -0.02 -8.35
N GLY A 46 9.39 0.57 -9.54
CA GLY A 46 8.39 0.52 -10.60
C GLY A 46 8.42 1.81 -11.43
N GLN A 47 7.79 1.77 -12.61
CA GLN A 47 7.71 2.93 -13.52
C GLN A 47 6.27 3.39 -13.78
N GLY A 48 5.28 2.82 -13.09
CA GLY A 48 3.88 3.22 -13.28
C GLY A 48 3.55 4.53 -12.57
N GLN A 49 2.37 5.08 -12.89
CA GLN A 49 1.90 6.37 -12.36
C GLN A 49 1.63 6.33 -10.86
N THR A 50 1.19 5.18 -10.34
CA THR A 50 0.91 4.96 -8.92
C THR A 50 1.59 3.68 -8.46
N PRO A 51 2.05 3.60 -7.19
CA PRO A 51 2.75 2.41 -6.73
C PRO A 51 1.82 1.20 -6.60
N ASN A 52 2.32 0.01 -6.90
CA ASN A 52 1.70 -1.23 -6.43
C ASN A 52 1.77 -1.28 -4.90
N TYR A 53 0.84 -1.99 -4.27
CA TYR A 53 0.82 -2.09 -2.81
C TYR A 53 0.41 -3.47 -2.34
N GLN A 54 0.81 -3.82 -1.12
CA GLN A 54 0.34 -5.01 -0.44
C GLN A 54 -0.27 -4.63 0.90
N ILE A 55 -1.28 -5.37 1.33
CA ILE A 55 -1.85 -5.23 2.66
C ILE A 55 -1.44 -6.46 3.47
N GLU A 56 -0.76 -6.22 4.58
CA GLU A 56 -0.40 -7.24 5.57
C GLU A 56 -1.45 -7.27 6.67
N VAL A 57 -2.13 -8.40 6.83
CA VAL A 57 -3.16 -8.64 7.84
C VAL A 57 -2.61 -9.56 8.91
N MET A 58 -2.61 -9.10 10.16
CA MET A 58 -2.28 -9.90 11.33
C MET A 58 -3.53 -10.67 11.78
N MET A 59 -3.40 -12.00 11.85
CA MET A 59 -4.41 -12.90 12.37
C MET A 59 -4.19 -13.16 13.86
N ASP A 60 -5.24 -13.64 14.53
CA ASP A 60 -5.21 -13.95 15.96
C ASP A 60 -4.22 -15.08 16.32
N ASP A 61 -3.86 -15.92 15.34
CA ASP A 61 -2.83 -16.96 15.48
C ASP A 61 -1.39 -16.41 15.37
N GLY A 62 -1.24 -15.09 15.24
CA GLY A 62 0.04 -14.40 15.13
C GLY A 62 0.66 -14.43 13.72
N LYS A 63 -0.01 -15.05 12.73
CA LYS A 63 0.48 -15.07 11.35
C LYS A 63 0.07 -13.81 10.59
N ALA A 64 0.93 -13.38 9.68
CA ALA A 64 0.67 -12.30 8.75
C ALA A 64 0.34 -12.87 7.36
N TYR A 65 -0.76 -12.42 6.77
CA TYR A 65 -1.13 -12.73 5.39
C TYR A 65 -1.00 -11.48 4.54
N ALA A 66 -0.41 -11.60 3.36
CA ALA A 66 -0.24 -10.50 2.42
C ALA A 66 -1.22 -10.64 1.25
N HIS A 67 -1.89 -9.55 0.90
CA HIS A 67 -2.66 -9.43 -0.34
C HIS A 67 -2.02 -8.34 -1.20
N THR A 68 -1.58 -8.67 -2.40
CA THR A 68 -0.99 -7.72 -3.35
C THR A 68 -2.05 -7.12 -4.27
N PHE A 69 -1.94 -5.82 -4.48
CA PHE A 69 -2.81 -5.02 -5.34
C PHE A 69 -1.95 -4.25 -6.34
N ASN A 70 -2.46 -4.18 -7.57
CA ASN A 70 -1.82 -3.43 -8.63
C ASN A 70 -2.28 -1.97 -8.58
N GLY A 71 -1.35 -1.05 -8.80
CA GLY A 71 -1.66 0.33 -9.13
C GLY A 71 -2.32 0.43 -10.50
N LYS A 72 -2.87 1.60 -10.81
CA LYS A 72 -3.56 1.86 -12.08
C LYS A 72 -2.58 1.72 -13.26
N ASN A 73 -3.01 1.04 -14.33
CA ASN A 73 -2.22 0.75 -15.55
C ASN A 73 -0.98 -0.15 -15.35
N HIS A 74 -0.97 -1.00 -14.33
CA HIS A 74 0.03 -2.06 -14.20
C HIS A 74 -0.48 -3.38 -14.80
N GLU A 75 0.40 -4.09 -15.50
CA GLU A 75 0.21 -5.53 -15.78
C GLU A 75 0.00 -6.28 -14.45
N PRO A 76 -0.90 -7.29 -14.40
CA PRO A 76 -1.19 -7.99 -13.17
C PRO A 76 0.07 -8.61 -12.53
N HIS A 77 0.39 -8.22 -11.29
CA HIS A 77 1.35 -9.00 -10.51
C HIS A 77 0.76 -10.37 -10.15
N THR A 78 1.55 -11.42 -10.39
CA THR A 78 1.19 -12.83 -10.13
C THR A 78 1.78 -13.37 -8.82
N THR A 79 2.38 -12.50 -7.99
CA THR A 79 3.09 -12.88 -6.78
C THR A 79 2.33 -12.44 -5.53
N ASP A 80 2.19 -13.34 -4.55
CA ASP A 80 1.44 -13.09 -3.31
C ASP A 80 2.08 -12.05 -2.37
N SER A 81 3.35 -11.71 -2.58
CA SER A 81 4.06 -10.70 -1.77
C SER A 81 5.21 -10.06 -2.53
N PHE A 82 5.53 -8.82 -2.16
CA PHE A 82 6.68 -8.10 -2.69
C PHE A 82 7.95 -8.36 -1.88
N ASN A 83 9.10 -8.15 -2.53
CA ASN A 83 10.39 -8.23 -1.86
C ASN A 83 10.48 -7.16 -0.76
N LYS A 84 10.76 -7.58 0.48
CA LYS A 84 10.85 -6.73 1.67
C LYS A 84 11.85 -5.56 1.52
N ASN A 85 12.87 -5.69 0.67
CA ASN A 85 13.87 -4.65 0.43
C ASN A 85 13.41 -3.58 -0.58
N ASN A 86 12.23 -3.76 -1.19
CA ASN A 86 11.67 -2.91 -2.24
C ASN A 86 10.24 -2.45 -1.91
N ILE A 87 9.85 -2.53 -0.63
CA ILE A 87 8.59 -1.98 -0.14
C ILE A 87 8.83 -0.97 0.97
N SER A 88 7.87 -0.09 1.17
CA SER A 88 7.89 0.91 2.21
C SER A 88 7.62 0.32 3.60
N LYS A 89 7.71 1.19 4.61
CA LYS A 89 7.15 0.89 5.93
C LYS A 89 5.64 0.61 5.83
N GLY A 90 5.08 -0.03 6.85
CA GLY A 90 3.63 -0.17 6.99
C GLY A 90 2.98 1.17 7.29
N PHE A 91 1.84 1.43 6.66
CA PHE A 91 0.97 2.57 6.93
C PHE A 91 -0.39 2.04 7.41
N SER A 92 -0.84 2.57 8.55
CA SER A 92 -2.19 2.35 9.05
C SER A 92 -3.22 3.15 8.25
N LEU A 93 -4.50 2.78 8.37
CA LEU A 93 -5.60 3.54 7.77
C LEU A 93 -5.59 5.01 8.23
N LYS A 94 -5.33 5.26 9.52
CA LYS A 94 -5.24 6.60 10.09
C LYS A 94 -4.10 7.44 9.49
N GLU A 95 -2.95 6.83 9.22
CA GLU A 95 -1.85 7.52 8.54
C GLU A 95 -2.22 7.86 7.09
N LEU A 96 -2.84 6.93 6.36
CA LEU A 96 -3.28 7.18 4.98
C LEU A 96 -4.29 8.29 4.88
N LEU A 97 -5.31 8.31 5.75
CA LEU A 97 -6.32 9.38 5.76
C LEU A 97 -5.67 10.76 5.93
N ARG A 98 -4.67 10.88 6.83
CA ARG A 98 -3.90 12.12 6.98
C ARG A 98 -3.09 12.47 5.74
N ILE A 99 -2.43 11.51 5.11
CA ILE A 99 -1.63 11.72 3.89
C ILE A 99 -2.53 12.17 2.73
N PHE A 100 -3.73 11.60 2.62
CA PHE A 100 -4.71 11.92 1.57
C PHE A 100 -5.58 13.14 1.88
N GLY A 101 -5.42 13.76 3.05
CA GLY A 101 -6.20 14.94 3.45
C GLY A 101 -7.68 14.67 3.70
N ARG A 102 -8.00 13.54 4.36
CA ARG A 102 -9.36 13.05 4.62
C ARG A 102 -9.67 12.88 6.10
#